data_AF-A0A2N3KZC1-F1
#
_entry.id   AF-A0A2N3KZC1-F1
#
_cell.length_a   1.000
_cell.length_b   1.000
_cell.length_c   1.000
_cell.angle_alpha   90.00
_cell.angle_beta   90.00
_cell.angle_gamma   90.00
#
_symmetry.space_group_name_H-M   'P 1'
#
loop_
_entity.id
_entity.type
_entity.pdbx_description
1 polymer ?
#
loop_
_entity_poly.entity_id
_entity_poly.type
_entity_poly.pdbx_seq_one_letter_code
_entity_poly.pdbx_strand_id
1 'polypeptide(L)'
;MNTNAARAYGDQQVNTASPAQMVYMLYNKAISVLQEAIKAIEENDIQARCNANCRAMEIIAHLSGTLDLEQGGEIARNLQEIYRFSMVHLMKVDRNNDVQAAQDVIGLLTPMRDSWAILARRSADELRQAVQGAKDGNLEQQDLSQAAAAPASEQSEGAPRSSASEDEPKQPPRPSGISISA
;
A
#
# COMPACT_ATOMS: atom_id res chain seq x y z
N MET A 1 14.06 19.52 19.83
CA MET A 1 14.57 18.47 18.93
C MET A 1 13.66 17.25 19.02
N ASN A 2 12.65 17.11 18.14
CA ASN A 2 12.01 15.82 17.83
C ASN A 2 11.12 15.87 16.56
N THR A 3 11.60 16.50 15.47
CA THR A 3 10.83 16.66 14.21
C THR A 3 11.14 15.58 13.15
N ASN A 4 12.09 14.67 13.42
CA ASN A 4 12.48 13.60 12.49
C ASN A 4 11.58 12.36 12.56
N ALA A 5 10.97 12.05 13.70
CA ALA A 5 10.11 10.87 13.83
C ALA A 5 8.80 11.03 13.02
N ALA A 6 8.18 12.22 13.05
CA ALA A 6 6.94 12.48 12.30
C ALA A 6 7.13 12.46 10.78
N ARG A 7 8.29 12.92 10.27
CA ARG A 7 8.64 12.80 8.83
C ARG A 7 8.93 11.36 8.42
N ALA A 8 9.62 10.58 9.25
CA ALA A 8 9.88 9.17 8.97
C ALA A 8 8.59 8.34 8.84
N TYR A 9 7.55 8.65 9.63
CA TYR A 9 6.23 8.03 9.50
C TYR A 9 5.46 8.47 8.23
N GLY A 10 5.63 9.71 7.79
CA GLY A 10 5.02 10.23 6.55
C GLY A 10 5.68 9.65 5.30
N ASP A 11 7.02 9.56 5.28
CA ASP A 11 7.78 9.06 4.13
C ASP A 11 7.67 7.53 3.97
N GLN A 12 7.49 6.76 5.05
CA GLN A 12 7.25 5.31 4.97
C GLN A 12 5.86 4.92 4.42
N GLN A 13 4.85 5.79 4.50
CA GLN A 13 3.52 5.51 3.92
C GLN A 13 3.43 5.81 2.41
N VAL A 14 4.38 6.57 1.86
CA VAL A 14 4.36 6.97 0.43
C VAL A 14 5.00 5.91 -0.47
N ASN A 15 5.79 4.98 0.08
CA ASN A 15 6.58 4.04 -0.71
C ASN A 15 5.98 2.62 -0.83
N THR A 16 4.78 2.40 -0.30
CA THR A 16 4.04 1.14 -0.45
C THR A 16 2.85 1.33 -1.39
N ALA A 17 2.90 0.70 -2.56
CA ALA A 17 1.73 0.61 -3.42
C ALA A 17 0.56 0.02 -2.60
N SER A 18 -0.61 0.65 -2.66
CA SER A 18 -1.80 0.10 -2.00
C SER A 18 -2.07 -1.32 -2.53
N PRO A 19 -2.69 -2.22 -1.75
CA PRO A 19 -3.04 -3.56 -2.22
C PRO A 19 -3.80 -3.54 -3.56
N ALA A 20 -4.72 -2.58 -3.74
CA ALA A 20 -5.44 -2.39 -4.99
C ALA A 20 -4.52 -1.98 -6.16
N GLN A 21 -3.54 -1.11 -5.92
CA GLN A 21 -2.54 -0.73 -6.92
C GLN A 21 -1.67 -1.93 -7.34
N MET A 22 -1.28 -2.79 -6.40
CA MET A 22 -0.51 -3.99 -6.70
C MET A 22 -1.28 -4.94 -7.61
N VAL A 23 -2.55 -5.22 -7.29
CA VAL A 23 -3.41 -6.08 -8.10
C VAL A 23 -3.65 -5.48 -9.48
N TYR A 24 -3.92 -4.17 -9.57
CA TYR A 24 -4.01 -3.45 -10.84
C TYR A 24 -2.73 -3.61 -11.69
N MET A 25 -1.55 -3.50 -11.09
CA MET A 25 -0.27 -3.66 -11.80
C MET A 25 -0.07 -5.09 -12.29
N LEU A 26 -0.48 -6.11 -11.53
CA LEU A 26 -0.42 -7.51 -11.95
C LEU A 26 -1.30 -7.76 -13.18
N TYR A 27 -2.55 -7.29 -13.18
CA TYR A 27 -3.40 -7.43 -14.38
C TYR A 27 -2.85 -6.69 -15.59
N ASN A 28 -2.33 -5.47 -15.40
CA ASN A 28 -1.67 -4.75 -16.49
C ASN A 28 -0.50 -5.54 -17.05
N LYS A 29 0.35 -6.09 -16.18
CA LYS A 29 1.50 -6.86 -16.63
C LYS A 29 1.06 -8.12 -17.36
N ALA A 30 0.06 -8.85 -16.85
CA ALA A 30 -0.50 -10.03 -17.50
C ALA A 30 -0.99 -9.72 -18.93
N ILE A 31 -1.77 -8.65 -19.09
CA ILE A 31 -2.27 -8.23 -20.41
C ILE A 31 -1.10 -7.84 -21.34
N SER A 32 -0.14 -7.07 -20.83
CA SER A 32 1.05 -6.66 -21.59
C SER A 32 1.86 -7.86 -22.08
N VAL A 33 2.10 -8.87 -21.24
CA VAL A 33 2.87 -10.06 -21.66
C VAL A 33 2.07 -10.95 -22.61
N LEU A 34 0.73 -10.97 -22.53
CA LEU A 34 -0.09 -11.65 -23.53
C LEU A 34 -0.02 -10.95 -24.89
N GLN A 35 0.03 -9.62 -24.92
CA GLN A 35 0.28 -8.86 -26.15
C GLN A 35 1.68 -9.14 -26.71
N GLU A 36 2.70 -9.27 -25.86
CA GLU A 36 4.03 -9.72 -26.27
C GLU A 36 3.98 -11.14 -26.89
N ALA A 37 3.19 -12.06 -26.32
CA ALA A 37 3.03 -13.42 -26.85
C ALA A 37 2.34 -13.41 -28.23
N ILE A 38 1.31 -12.57 -28.42
CA ILE A 38 0.64 -12.40 -29.72
C ILE A 38 1.63 -11.90 -30.77
N LYS A 39 2.40 -10.85 -30.46
CA LYS A 39 3.41 -10.31 -31.36
C LYS A 39 4.47 -11.37 -31.73
N ALA A 40 4.93 -12.15 -30.76
CA ALA A 40 5.89 -13.22 -31.00
C ALA A 40 5.34 -14.33 -31.92
N ILE A 41 4.03 -14.63 -31.87
CA ILE A 41 3.37 -15.53 -32.81
C ILE A 41 3.43 -14.96 -34.24
N GLU A 42 3.10 -13.67 -34.40
CA GLU A 42 3.13 -12.99 -35.70
C GLU A 42 4.54 -12.98 -36.30
N GLU A 43 5.56 -12.83 -35.46
CA GLU A 43 6.98 -12.86 -35.84
C GLU A 43 7.54 -14.28 -36.02
N ASN A 44 6.74 -15.32 -35.75
CA ASN A 44 7.17 -16.73 -35.72
C ASN A 44 8.31 -17.01 -34.71
N ASP A 45 8.45 -16.20 -33.66
CA ASP A 45 9.41 -16.40 -32.58
C ASP A 45 8.81 -17.30 -31.49
N ILE A 46 9.08 -18.60 -31.61
CA ILE A 46 8.57 -19.63 -30.69
C ILE A 46 9.10 -19.40 -29.26
N GLN A 47 10.36 -19.00 -29.10
CA GLN A 47 10.97 -18.86 -27.79
C GLN A 47 10.39 -17.65 -27.06
N ALA A 48 10.29 -16.50 -27.74
CA ALA A 48 9.67 -15.31 -27.18
C ALA A 48 8.20 -15.55 -26.81
N ARG A 49 7.45 -16.24 -27.68
CA ARG A 49 6.06 -16.64 -27.40
C ARG A 49 5.96 -17.49 -26.13
N CYS A 50 6.73 -18.58 -26.03
CA CYS A 50 6.69 -19.47 -24.86
C CYS A 50 7.05 -18.71 -23.57
N ASN A 51 8.08 -17.86 -23.61
CA ASN A 51 8.52 -17.09 -22.45
C ASN A 51 7.46 -16.05 -22.03
N ALA A 52 6.80 -15.40 -22.98
CA ALA A 52 5.73 -14.46 -22.70
C ALA A 52 4.48 -15.15 -22.15
N ASN A 53 4.07 -16.28 -22.74
CA ASN A 53 2.93 -17.06 -22.28
C ASN A 53 3.16 -17.67 -20.89
N CYS A 54 4.37 -18.18 -20.61
CA CYS A 54 4.74 -18.68 -19.29
C CYS A 54 4.61 -17.60 -18.21
N ARG A 55 5.17 -16.40 -18.46
CA ARG A 55 5.03 -15.25 -17.55
C ARG A 55 3.56 -14.86 -17.32
N ALA A 56 2.73 -14.92 -18.36
CA ALA A 56 1.30 -14.65 -18.23
C ALA A 56 0.62 -15.67 -17.30
N MET A 57 0.89 -16.97 -17.50
CA MET A 57 0.38 -18.05 -16.66
C MET A 57 0.85 -17.90 -15.21
N GLU A 58 2.12 -17.58 -14.96
CA GLU A 58 2.65 -17.35 -13.61
C GLU A 58 1.89 -16.23 -12.87
N ILE A 59 1.61 -15.11 -13.55
CA ILE A 59 0.86 -13.99 -12.96
C ILE A 59 -0.58 -14.41 -12.66
N ILE A 60 -1.26 -15.11 -13.58
CA ILE A 60 -2.63 -15.59 -13.35
C ILE A 60 -2.67 -16.62 -12.22
N ALA A 61 -1.67 -17.51 -12.12
CA ALA A 61 -1.55 -18.48 -11.03
C ALA A 61 -1.39 -17.76 -9.68
N HIS A 62 -0.54 -16.72 -9.65
CA HIS A 62 -0.34 -15.92 -8.46
C HIS A 62 -1.65 -15.23 -8.04
N LEU A 63 -2.36 -14.56 -8.96
CA LEU A 63 -3.67 -13.96 -8.68
C LEU A 63 -4.67 -14.99 -8.15
N SER A 64 -4.73 -16.17 -8.77
CA SER A 64 -5.59 -17.26 -8.30
C SER A 64 -5.23 -17.74 -6.90
N GLY A 65 -3.95 -17.80 -6.56
CA GLY A 65 -3.46 -18.22 -5.24
C GLY A 65 -3.72 -17.19 -4.13
N THR A 66 -4.04 -15.95 -4.48
CA THR A 66 -4.38 -14.89 -3.52
C THR A 66 -5.87 -14.79 -3.21
N LEU A 67 -6.73 -15.57 -3.86
CA LEU A 67 -8.17 -15.55 -3.63
C LEU A 67 -8.53 -16.18 -2.28
N ASP A 68 -9.28 -15.44 -1.47
CA ASP A 68 -9.94 -15.98 -0.28
C ASP A 68 -11.34 -16.48 -0.66
N LEU A 69 -11.49 -17.81 -0.77
CA LEU A 69 -12.77 -18.44 -1.15
C LEU A 69 -13.78 -18.47 -0.01
N GLU A 70 -13.34 -18.36 1.25
CA GLU A 70 -14.21 -18.38 2.42
C GLU A 70 -14.88 -17.01 2.61
N GLN A 71 -14.08 -15.94 2.63
CA GLN A 71 -14.59 -14.58 2.80
C GLN A 71 -15.12 -13.99 1.48
N GLY A 72 -14.52 -14.35 0.35
CA GLY A 72 -14.90 -13.81 -0.96
C GLY A 72 -16.14 -14.45 -1.59
N GLY A 73 -16.61 -15.58 -1.04
CA GLY A 73 -17.87 -16.22 -1.41
C GLY A 73 -18.05 -16.45 -2.91
N GLU A 74 -19.18 -15.99 -3.46
CA GLU A 74 -19.52 -16.17 -4.88
C GLU A 74 -18.57 -15.42 -5.82
N ILE A 75 -18.10 -14.24 -5.42
CA ILE A 75 -17.21 -13.41 -6.25
C ILE A 75 -15.87 -14.13 -6.44
N ALA A 76 -15.29 -14.63 -5.36
CA ALA A 76 -14.01 -15.35 -5.43
C ALA A 76 -14.13 -16.64 -6.24
N ARG A 77 -15.25 -17.37 -6.13
CA ARG A 77 -15.52 -18.54 -6.99
C ARG A 77 -15.62 -18.18 -8.47
N ASN A 78 -16.32 -17.10 -8.81
CA ASN A 78 -16.42 -16.65 -10.19
C ASN A 78 -15.04 -16.24 -10.76
N LEU A 79 -14.22 -15.54 -9.97
CA LEU A 79 -12.84 -15.21 -10.36
C LEU A 79 -11.98 -16.46 -10.57
N GLN A 80 -12.13 -17.45 -9.71
CA GLN A 80 -11.42 -18.73 -9.84
C GLN A 80 -11.78 -19.43 -11.16
N GLU A 81 -13.05 -19.42 -11.57
CA GLU A 81 -13.47 -20.00 -12.86
C GLU A 81 -12.88 -19.23 -14.05
N ILE A 82 -12.82 -17.90 -13.98
CA ILE A 82 -12.19 -17.07 -15.02
C ILE A 82 -10.70 -17.41 -15.13
N TYR A 83 -9.99 -17.57 -14.01
CA TYR A 83 -8.57 -17.93 -14.04
C TYR A 83 -8.34 -19.35 -14.55
N ARG A 84 -9.19 -20.31 -14.15
CA ARG A 84 -9.14 -21.68 -14.67
C ARG A 84 -9.36 -21.73 -16.18
N PHE A 85 -10.37 -21.02 -16.67
CA PHE A 85 -10.63 -20.87 -18.10
C PHE A 85 -9.41 -20.28 -18.82
N SER A 86 -8.84 -19.21 -18.24
CA SER A 86 -7.67 -18.53 -18.81
C SER A 86 -6.49 -19.47 -18.95
N MET A 87 -6.16 -20.24 -17.90
CA MET A 87 -5.08 -21.23 -17.92
C MET A 87 -5.24 -22.26 -19.05
N VAL A 88 -6.45 -22.80 -19.21
CA VAL A 88 -6.73 -23.79 -20.26
C VAL A 88 -6.62 -23.16 -21.66
N HIS A 89 -7.04 -21.91 -21.83
CA HIS A 89 -6.89 -21.20 -23.10
C HIS A 89 -5.43 -20.89 -23.42
N LEU A 90 -4.62 -20.50 -22.44
CA LEU A 90 -3.19 -20.22 -22.66
C LEU A 90 -2.38 -21.47 -23.07
N MET A 91 -2.85 -22.68 -22.75
CA MET A 91 -2.25 -23.91 -23.31
C MET A 91 -2.40 -24.01 -24.84
N LYS A 92 -3.47 -23.42 -25.41
CA LYS A 92 -3.68 -23.39 -26.87
C LYS A 92 -2.70 -22.44 -27.56
N VAL A 93 -2.27 -21.38 -26.87
CA VAL A 93 -1.24 -20.45 -27.35
C VAL A 93 0.08 -21.21 -27.58
N ASP A 94 0.53 -21.98 -26.57
CA ASP A 94 1.77 -22.75 -26.66
C ASP A 94 1.69 -23.92 -27.66
N ARG A 95 0.54 -24.60 -27.73
CA ARG A 95 0.42 -25.79 -28.58
C ARG A 95 0.14 -25.46 -30.04
N ASN A 96 -0.69 -24.45 -30.30
CA ASN A 96 -1.28 -24.22 -31.61
C ASN A 96 -0.94 -22.85 -32.22
N ASN A 97 -0.12 -22.01 -31.54
CA ASN A 97 0.07 -20.61 -31.95
C ASN A 97 -1.26 -19.83 -32.03
N ASP A 98 -2.22 -20.16 -31.16
CA ASP A 98 -3.56 -19.61 -31.22
C ASP A 98 -3.61 -18.18 -30.65
N VAL A 99 -3.56 -17.20 -31.55
CA VAL A 99 -3.67 -15.77 -31.21
C VAL A 99 -5.03 -15.45 -30.58
N GLN A 100 -6.10 -16.08 -31.06
CA GLN A 100 -7.44 -15.84 -30.54
C GLN A 100 -7.53 -16.28 -29.08
N ALA A 101 -6.90 -17.40 -28.72
CA ALA A 101 -6.85 -17.84 -27.33
C ALA A 101 -6.21 -16.80 -26.39
N ALA A 102 -5.13 -16.12 -26.81
CA ALA A 102 -4.54 -15.04 -26.04
C ALA A 102 -5.45 -13.80 -25.98
N GLN A 103 -6.12 -13.44 -27.09
CA GLN A 103 -7.07 -12.33 -27.15
C GLN A 103 -8.29 -12.54 -26.25
N ASP A 104 -8.84 -13.76 -26.21
CA ASP A 104 -9.97 -14.11 -25.34
C ASP A 104 -9.61 -13.90 -23.87
N VAL A 105 -8.42 -14.33 -23.45
CA VAL A 105 -7.92 -14.12 -22.09
C VAL A 105 -7.72 -12.64 -21.80
N ILE A 106 -7.14 -11.87 -22.72
CA ILE A 106 -7.04 -10.41 -22.59
C ILE A 106 -8.43 -9.79 -22.39
N GLY A 107 -9.43 -10.23 -23.16
CA GLY A 107 -10.82 -9.78 -23.05
C GLY A 107 -11.43 -10.03 -21.67
N LEU A 108 -11.09 -11.15 -21.01
CA LEU A 108 -11.54 -11.46 -19.66
C LEU A 108 -10.80 -10.67 -18.58
N LEU A 109 -9.49 -10.45 -18.74
CA LEU A 109 -8.67 -9.75 -17.74
C LEU A 109 -8.86 -8.23 -17.78
N THR A 110 -9.19 -7.66 -18.93
CA THR A 110 -9.37 -6.21 -19.14
C THR A 110 -10.40 -5.58 -18.19
N PRO A 111 -11.65 -6.06 -18.11
CA PRO A 111 -12.64 -5.46 -17.20
C PRO A 111 -12.25 -5.58 -15.72
N MET A 112 -11.52 -6.64 -15.36
CA MET A 112 -10.99 -6.81 -14.00
C MET A 112 -9.92 -5.77 -13.70
N ARG A 113 -8.94 -5.62 -14.61
CA ARG A 113 -7.93 -4.56 -14.54
C ARG A 113 -8.57 -3.20 -14.34
N ASP A 114 -9.59 -2.87 -15.13
CA ASP A 114 -10.22 -1.55 -15.11
C ASP A 114 -10.95 -1.30 -13.78
N SER A 115 -11.60 -2.32 -13.23
CA SER A 115 -12.21 -2.26 -11.90
C SER A 115 -11.16 -1.97 -10.81
N TRP A 116 -10.02 -2.67 -10.85
CA TRP A 116 -8.92 -2.42 -9.92
C TRP A 116 -8.25 -1.06 -10.13
N ALA A 117 -8.21 -0.54 -11.35
CA ALA A 117 -7.68 0.78 -11.66
C ALA A 117 -8.47 1.88 -10.92
N ILE A 118 -9.80 1.74 -10.86
CA ILE A 118 -10.68 2.67 -10.15
C ILE A 118 -10.39 2.64 -8.65
N LEU A 119 -10.30 1.43 -8.06
CA LEU A 119 -10.00 1.26 -6.64
C LEU A 119 -8.60 1.80 -6.28
N ALA A 120 -7.62 1.53 -7.13
CA ALA A 120 -6.25 2.00 -6.95
C ALA A 120 -6.18 3.54 -6.98
N ARG A 121 -6.85 4.17 -7.96
CA ARG A 121 -6.94 5.64 -8.05
C ARG A 121 -7.59 6.25 -6.82
N ARG A 122 -8.73 5.69 -6.39
CA ARG A 122 -9.43 6.14 -5.18
C ARG A 122 -8.52 6.09 -3.95
N SER A 123 -7.80 4.98 -3.76
CA SER A 123 -6.86 4.85 -2.63
C SER A 123 -5.73 5.89 -2.67
N ALA A 124 -5.24 6.22 -3.88
CA ALA A 124 -4.21 7.25 -4.05
C ALA A 124 -4.76 8.66 -3.76
N ASP A 125 -6.00 8.94 -4.13
CA ASP A 125 -6.63 10.24 -3.88
C ASP A 125 -6.95 10.42 -2.39
N GLU A 126 -7.41 9.37 -1.69
CA GLU A 126 -7.60 9.37 -0.23
C GLU A 126 -6.28 9.67 0.51
N LEU A 127 -5.17 9.04 0.10
CA LEU A 127 -3.85 9.32 0.67
C LEU A 127 -3.41 10.78 0.44
N ARG A 128 -3.65 11.32 -0.75
CA ARG A 128 -3.33 12.73 -1.06
C ARG A 128 -4.14 13.71 -0.22
N GLN A 129 -5.44 13.46 -0.04
CA GLN A 129 -6.30 14.28 0.80
C GLN A 129 -5.85 14.27 2.26
N ALA A 130 -5.48 13.10 2.79
CA ALA A 130 -4.94 12.98 4.15
C ALA A 130 -3.63 13.76 4.34
N VAL A 131 -2.71 13.68 3.37
CA VAL A 131 -1.44 14.43 3.39
C VAL A 131 -1.68 15.94 3.30
N GLN A 132 -2.66 16.38 2.50
CA GLN A 132 -2.99 17.79 2.36
C GLN A 132 -3.64 18.36 3.63
N GLY A 133 -4.60 17.65 4.22
CA GLY A 133 -5.22 18.05 5.48
C GLY A 133 -4.23 18.11 6.66
N ALA A 134 -3.23 17.23 6.68
CA ALA A 134 -2.15 17.29 7.67
C ALA A 134 -1.22 18.50 7.50
N LYS A 135 -1.03 18.99 6.27
CA LYS A 135 -0.27 20.23 6.01
C LYS A 135 -1.07 21.46 6.39
N ASP A 136 -2.37 21.47 6.06
CA ASP A 136 -3.26 22.61 6.29
C ASP A 136 -3.54 22.82 7.79
N GLY A 137 -3.76 21.75 8.55
CA GLY A 137 -3.92 21.84 10.01
C GLY A 137 -2.66 22.29 10.76
N ASN A 138 -1.47 22.05 10.19
CA ASN A 138 -0.20 22.51 10.76
C ASN A 138 0.09 24.00 10.46
N LEU A 139 -0.61 24.61 9.49
CA LEU A 139 -0.52 26.04 9.18
C LEU A 139 -1.36 26.89 10.15
N GLU A 140 -2.55 26.42 10.57
CA GLU A 140 -3.37 27.12 11.57
C GLU A 140 -2.72 27.17 12.96
N GLN A 141 -1.90 26.19 13.32
CA GLN A 141 -1.18 26.14 14.60
C GLN A 141 0.09 27.01 14.61
N GLN A 142 0.61 27.40 13.45
CA GLN A 142 1.75 28.32 13.35
C GLN A 142 1.31 29.79 13.44
N ASP A 143 0.16 30.16 12.86
CA ASP A 143 -0.35 31.54 12.85
C ASP A 143 -0.75 32.03 14.26
N LEU A 144 -1.41 31.18 15.07
CA LEU A 144 -1.78 31.52 16.45
C LEU A 144 -0.58 31.76 17.39
N SER A 145 0.60 31.21 17.06
CA SER A 145 1.82 31.41 17.85
C SER A 145 2.51 32.75 17.57
N GLN A 146 2.20 33.40 16.45
CA GLN A 146 2.88 34.61 15.99
C GLN A 146 2.12 35.91 16.33
N ALA A 147 0.82 35.82 16.67
CA ALA A 147 -0.01 36.97 17.08
C ALA A 147 0.19 37.43 18.54
N ALA A 148 0.86 36.65 19.39
CA ALA A 148 1.04 36.97 20.82
C ALA A 148 2.28 37.83 21.15
N ALA A 149 3.07 38.26 20.15
CA ALA A 149 4.32 38.99 20.37
C ALA A 149 4.30 40.40 19.76
N ALA A 150 3.70 41.36 20.48
CA ALA A 150 3.99 42.79 20.34
C ALA A 150 4.05 43.44 21.74
N PRO A 151 4.88 44.48 21.96
CA PRO A 151 5.72 44.57 23.15
C PRO A 151 5.19 45.57 24.19
N ALA A 152 5.36 45.26 25.48
CA ALA A 152 5.27 46.24 26.56
C ALA A 152 6.58 46.22 27.35
N SER A 153 7.19 47.39 27.40
CA SER A 153 8.48 47.74 27.96
C SER A 153 8.43 47.98 29.47
N GLU A 154 9.61 47.78 30.09
CA GLU A 154 10.17 48.54 31.22
C GLU A 154 9.89 48.16 32.69
N GLN A 155 11.02 47.76 33.34
CA GLN A 155 11.61 48.25 34.59
C GLN A 155 11.45 47.44 35.90
N SER A 156 12.63 47.08 36.43
CA SER A 156 13.10 47.33 37.81
C SER A 156 13.79 46.11 38.46
N GLU A 157 15.09 46.27 38.69
CA GLU A 157 15.98 45.45 39.51
C GLU A 157 15.54 45.28 40.97
N GLY A 158 16.01 44.18 41.59
CA GLY A 158 16.03 44.02 43.05
C GLY A 158 16.32 42.59 43.52
N ALA A 159 17.59 42.27 43.77
CA ALA A 159 18.02 41.13 44.61
C ALA A 159 18.07 41.58 46.11
N PRO A 160 18.50 40.77 47.13
CA PRO A 160 18.60 39.31 47.33
C PRO A 160 18.15 38.84 48.75
N ARG A 161 18.33 37.52 49.03
CA ARG A 161 18.66 36.82 50.32
C ARG A 161 17.61 35.92 51.01
N SER A 162 17.91 34.61 50.96
CA SER A 162 18.23 33.68 52.07
C SER A 162 17.37 33.61 53.34
N SER A 163 16.70 32.47 53.52
CA SER A 163 16.54 31.63 54.75
C SER A 163 15.41 30.62 54.48
N ALA A 164 15.17 29.49 55.14
CA ALA A 164 15.87 28.51 55.97
C ALA A 164 14.81 27.39 56.22
N SER A 165 15.26 26.22 56.70
CA SER A 165 14.47 25.15 57.37
C SER A 165 13.61 24.22 56.48
N GLU A 166 14.02 22.96 56.29
CA GLU A 166 13.77 21.76 57.15
C GLU A 166 12.40 21.13 56.85
N ASP A 167 12.38 19.93 56.26
CA ASP A 167 11.95 18.70 56.95
C ASP A 167 12.23 17.48 56.04
N GLU A 168 12.72 16.39 56.62
CA GLU A 168 13.17 15.17 55.93
C GLU A 168 12.07 14.06 56.04
N PRO A 169 12.34 12.75 55.83
CA PRO A 169 11.86 11.97 54.70
C PRO A 169 10.78 10.91 55.05
N LYS A 170 10.18 10.26 54.03
CA LYS A 170 9.54 8.93 54.21
C LYS A 170 9.45 8.10 52.92
N GLN A 171 10.37 7.14 52.78
CA GLN A 171 10.14 5.80 52.22
C GLN A 171 10.41 4.81 53.38
N PRO A 172 9.75 3.62 53.49
CA PRO A 172 9.80 2.52 52.52
C PRO A 172 8.52 1.59 52.61
N PRO A 173 8.51 0.27 52.29
CA PRO A 173 9.28 -0.56 51.34
C PRO A 173 8.40 -1.29 50.29
N ARG A 174 9.03 -1.91 49.28
CA ARG A 174 8.42 -2.88 48.35
C ARG A 174 8.26 -4.25 49.01
N PRO A 175 7.28 -5.06 48.59
CA PRO A 175 7.42 -6.51 48.63
C PRO A 175 7.57 -7.13 47.24
N SER A 176 8.50 -8.08 47.21
CA SER A 176 8.97 -8.91 46.10
C SER A 176 8.06 -10.12 45.86
N GLY A 177 7.94 -10.52 44.59
CA GLY A 177 7.83 -11.91 44.15
C GLY A 177 6.56 -12.70 44.46
N ILE A 178 5.95 -13.27 43.41
CA ILE A 178 5.63 -14.71 43.31
C ILE A 178 5.39 -15.01 41.82
N SER A 179 6.17 -15.96 41.31
CA SER A 179 5.97 -16.69 40.06
C SER A 179 4.71 -17.54 40.12
N ILE A 180 3.93 -17.61 39.04
CA ILE A 180 3.18 -18.84 38.68
C ILE A 180 3.18 -18.96 37.15
N SER A 181 3.82 -20.03 36.68
CA SER A 181 3.62 -20.64 35.36
C SER A 181 2.44 -21.61 35.43
N ALA A 182 1.62 -21.64 34.38
CA ALA A 182 0.98 -22.84 33.82
C ALA A 182 0.49 -22.51 32.41
#